data_AF-A0A6F8Z105-F1
#
_entry.id   AF-A0A6F8Z105-F1
#
_cell.length_a   1.000
_cell.length_b   1.000
_cell.length_c   1.000
_cell.angle_alpha   90.00
_cell.angle_beta   90.00
_cell.angle_gamma   90.00
#
_symmetry.space_group_name_H-M   'P 1'
#
loop_
_entity.id
_entity.type
_entity.pdbx_description
1 polymer ?
#
loop_
_entity_poly.entity_id
_entity_poly.type
_entity_poly.pdbx_seq_one_letter_code
_entity_poly.pdbx_strand_id
1 'polypeptide(L)'
;MRGVLAARIAFGLAVALCVAAGCGRAADVRDDPVAGLSAGPSVTPSPTIAAAAALAAAARKLNEQTLTVAVVTRGEMVVHGDVDPVARKARVIVSVIGARPTVGMELILADGVMHAKVAQMPGVPYRWMRMDGKTLSGTHLDVLPDEDPAGASQLLAGLVSAEPDGHGGFRGTLDLTNGPTAAAYRLKGLGDKAKAVPFTARVNDRGQLTLLDVDLETVVPGVRNIKAQYSGFGQPVTVTPPPAAETIDAPADVVARLKG
;
A
#
# COMPACT_ATOMS: atom_id res chain seq x y z
N MET A 1 35.87 21.20 -4.21
CA MET A 1 36.40 20.24 -3.22
C MET A 1 35.98 20.68 -1.82
N ARG A 2 35.67 19.72 -0.94
CA ARG A 2 34.93 19.81 0.36
C ARG A 2 33.41 19.71 0.15
N GLY A 3 32.68 18.71 0.61
CA GLY A 3 32.93 17.50 1.40
C GLY A 3 31.56 17.00 1.85
N VAL A 4 31.10 15.87 1.29
CA VAL A 4 29.78 15.28 1.58
C VAL A 4 29.90 14.43 2.84
N LEU A 5 29.12 14.75 3.88
CA LEU A 5 28.98 13.90 5.06
C LEU A 5 27.67 13.10 4.92
N ALA A 6 27.81 11.82 4.58
CA ALA A 6 26.71 10.86 4.56
C ALA A 6 26.41 10.40 5.99
N ALA A 7 25.23 10.74 6.51
CA ALA A 7 24.72 10.19 7.76
C ALA A 7 23.99 8.87 7.45
N ARG A 8 24.67 7.74 7.71
CA ARG A 8 24.05 6.42 7.82
C ARG A 8 23.51 6.27 9.24
N ILE A 9 22.20 6.31 9.41
CA ILE A 9 21.56 5.95 10.67
C ILE A 9 21.11 4.49 10.56
N ALA A 10 21.88 3.60 11.18
CA ALA A 10 21.48 2.24 11.50
C ALA A 10 20.77 2.26 12.85
N PHE A 11 19.48 1.93 12.90
CA PHE A 11 18.79 1.64 14.15
C PHE A 11 18.80 0.13 14.36
N GLY A 12 19.84 -0.35 15.06
CA GLY A 12 19.87 -1.67 15.67
C GLY A 12 19.18 -1.61 17.03
N LEU A 13 18.06 -2.32 17.16
CA LEU A 13 17.36 -2.47 18.44
C LEU A 13 17.94 -3.68 19.18
N ALA A 14 18.94 -3.45 20.01
CA ALA A 14 19.43 -4.42 21.00
C ALA A 14 18.64 -4.21 22.31
N VAL A 15 17.61 -5.03 22.53
CA VAL A 15 16.94 -5.09 23.84
C VAL A 15 17.64 -6.16 24.69
N ALA A 16 18.53 -5.70 25.56
CA ALA A 16 19.04 -6.49 26.67
C ALA A 16 18.00 -6.48 27.81
N LEU A 17 17.23 -7.57 27.96
CA LEU A 17 16.42 -7.79 29.16
C LEU A 17 17.26 -8.46 30.25
N CYS A 18 17.65 -7.68 31.25
CA CYS A 18 18.01 -8.17 32.57
C CYS A 18 16.75 -8.74 33.24
N VAL A 19 16.69 -10.07 33.41
CA VAL A 19 15.74 -10.70 34.33
C VAL A 19 16.50 -11.04 35.62
N ALA A 20 16.43 -10.13 36.58
CA ALA A 20 16.76 -10.44 37.97
C ALA A 20 15.57 -11.20 38.57
N ALA A 21 15.62 -12.53 38.52
CA ALA A 21 14.77 -13.40 39.33
C ALA A 21 15.58 -13.89 40.53
N GLY A 22 15.23 -13.36 41.71
CA GLY A 22 15.67 -13.92 42.98
C GLY A 22 14.78 -15.09 43.38
N CYS A 23 15.39 -16.20 43.81
CA CYS A 23 14.88 -17.10 44.84
C CYS A 23 16.04 -17.99 45.31
N GLY A 24 16.39 -17.89 46.59
CA GLY A 24 17.56 -18.54 47.16
C GLY A 24 17.38 -20.03 47.47
N ARG A 25 18.47 -20.79 47.36
CA ARG A 25 19.12 -21.54 48.44
C ARG A 25 20.35 -22.24 47.85
N ALA A 26 21.51 -21.97 48.43
CA ALA A 26 22.72 -22.70 48.16
C ALA A 26 22.67 -24.07 48.87
N ALA A 27 22.84 -25.14 48.10
CA ALA A 27 23.44 -26.38 48.56
C ALA A 27 24.22 -26.98 47.38
N ASP A 28 25.53 -27.07 47.61
CA ASP A 28 26.63 -27.54 46.78
C ASP A 28 26.48 -29.04 46.41
N VAL A 29 26.59 -29.43 45.12
CA VAL A 29 27.23 -30.69 44.64
C VAL A 29 27.64 -30.54 43.16
N ARG A 30 28.86 -31.01 42.87
CA ARG A 30 29.69 -30.98 41.66
C ARG A 30 29.18 -31.74 40.41
N ASP A 31 29.63 -31.21 39.26
CA ASP A 31 30.09 -31.80 37.98
C ASP A 31 29.52 -33.14 37.44
N ASP A 32 28.87 -33.06 36.26
CA ASP A 32 29.12 -33.94 35.10
C ASP A 32 28.56 -33.30 33.79
N PRO A 33 29.23 -33.38 32.63
CA PRO A 33 28.80 -32.70 31.40
C PRO A 33 27.70 -33.46 30.62
N VAL A 34 26.73 -32.66 30.20
CA VAL A 34 25.43 -32.92 29.57
C VAL A 34 25.49 -33.73 28.27
N ALA A 35 24.81 -34.88 28.26
CA ALA A 35 24.16 -35.43 27.08
C ALA A 35 22.74 -34.83 26.96
N GLY A 36 22.37 -34.41 25.74
CA GLY A 36 20.99 -34.02 25.40
C GLY A 36 20.81 -32.52 25.21
N LEU A 37 21.10 -32.02 24.00
CA LEU A 37 20.54 -30.76 23.51
C LEU A 37 19.03 -30.92 23.40
N SER A 38 18.34 -30.58 24.50
CA SER A 38 16.90 -30.40 24.53
C SER A 38 16.55 -29.25 23.58
N ALA A 39 15.85 -29.55 22.50
CA ALA A 39 15.32 -28.56 21.59
C ALA A 39 14.47 -27.57 22.40
N GLY A 40 14.87 -26.30 22.40
CA GLY A 40 14.11 -25.23 23.04
C GLY A 40 12.70 -25.14 22.44
N PRO A 41 11.72 -24.65 23.20
CA PRO A 41 10.34 -24.57 22.75
C PRO A 41 10.26 -23.74 21.46
N SER A 42 9.76 -24.34 20.40
CA SER A 42 9.38 -23.64 19.17
C SER A 42 8.17 -22.75 19.50
N VAL A 43 8.41 -21.46 19.68
CA VAL A 43 7.35 -20.48 19.87
C VAL A 43 6.55 -20.39 18.58
N THR A 44 5.38 -21.00 18.55
CA THR A 44 4.42 -20.84 17.44
C THR A 44 3.72 -19.49 17.63
N PRO A 45 3.69 -18.61 16.61
CA PRO A 45 3.05 -17.31 16.73
C PRO A 45 1.55 -17.46 16.98
N SER A 46 0.97 -16.54 17.76
CA SER A 46 -0.49 -16.47 17.94
C SER A 46 -1.21 -16.32 16.60
N PRO A 47 -2.43 -16.88 16.44
CA PRO A 47 -3.17 -16.85 15.17
C PRO A 47 -3.30 -15.46 14.53
N THR A 48 -3.49 -14.41 15.34
CA THR A 48 -3.60 -13.02 14.89
C THR A 48 -2.29 -12.51 14.26
N ILE A 49 -1.14 -12.84 14.86
CA ILE A 49 0.18 -12.47 14.34
C ILE A 49 0.44 -13.20 13.03
N ALA A 50 0.08 -14.49 12.96
CA ALA A 50 0.20 -15.28 11.74
C ALA A 50 -0.68 -14.74 10.60
N ALA A 51 -1.93 -14.36 10.89
CA ALA A 51 -2.85 -13.79 9.91
C ALA A 51 -2.37 -12.44 9.37
N ALA A 52 -1.89 -11.55 10.24
CA ALA A 52 -1.29 -10.28 9.84
C ALA A 52 -0.05 -10.50 8.95
N ALA A 53 0.83 -11.42 9.32
CA ALA A 53 2.00 -11.77 8.52
C ALA A 53 1.61 -12.35 7.15
N ALA A 54 0.57 -13.18 7.09
CA ALA A 54 0.05 -13.75 5.84
C ALA A 54 -0.51 -12.68 4.90
N LEU A 55 -1.31 -11.73 5.41
CA LEU A 55 -1.81 -10.60 4.62
C LEU A 55 -0.69 -9.71 4.11
N ALA A 56 0.29 -9.39 4.97
CA ALA A 56 1.45 -8.60 4.56
C ALA A 56 2.26 -9.32 3.46
N ALA A 57 2.41 -10.65 3.55
CA ALA A 57 3.05 -11.44 2.50
C ALA A 57 2.23 -11.44 1.20
N ALA A 58 0.91 -11.55 1.29
CA ALA A 58 0.02 -11.52 0.13
C ALA A 58 0.04 -10.18 -0.61
N ALA A 59 0.17 -9.06 0.13
CA ALA A 59 0.34 -7.73 -0.44
C ALA A 59 1.69 -7.57 -1.16
N ARG A 60 2.79 -8.06 -0.56
CA ARG A 60 4.11 -8.04 -1.21
C ARG A 60 4.12 -8.81 -2.53
N LYS A 61 3.40 -9.94 -2.60
CA LYS A 61 3.27 -10.74 -3.83
C LYS A 61 2.65 -10.00 -5.02
N LEU A 62 1.90 -8.92 -4.77
CA LEU A 62 1.36 -8.09 -5.84
C LEU A 62 2.47 -7.38 -6.63
N ASN A 63 3.65 -7.21 -6.04
CA ASN A 63 4.77 -6.50 -6.65
C ASN A 63 5.69 -7.44 -7.47
N GLU A 64 5.37 -8.74 -7.54
CA GLU A 64 6.22 -9.76 -8.17
C GLU A 64 5.91 -9.98 -9.66
N GLN A 65 4.72 -9.58 -10.11
CA GLN A 65 4.25 -9.84 -11.47
C GLN A 65 3.27 -8.77 -11.93
N THR A 66 2.96 -8.78 -13.22
CA THR A 66 1.92 -7.94 -13.79
C THR A 66 0.56 -8.22 -13.18
N LEU A 67 -0.26 -7.19 -13.05
CA LEU A 67 -1.61 -7.30 -12.51
C LEU A 67 -2.51 -6.16 -12.98
N THR A 68 -3.81 -6.39 -12.89
CA THR A 68 -4.85 -5.36 -13.01
C THR A 68 -5.41 -5.06 -11.63
N VAL A 69 -5.50 -3.76 -11.30
CA VAL A 69 -6.10 -3.24 -10.08
C VAL A 69 -7.40 -2.48 -10.39
N ALA A 70 -8.42 -2.66 -9.58
CA ALA A 70 -9.63 -1.87 -9.62
C ALA A 70 -9.96 -1.38 -8.21
N VAL A 71 -9.99 -0.06 -8.00
CA VAL A 71 -10.33 0.56 -6.72
C VAL A 71 -11.61 1.37 -6.87
N VAL A 72 -12.58 1.12 -6.01
CA VAL A 72 -13.80 1.92 -5.88
C VAL A 72 -13.77 2.59 -4.52
N THR A 73 -13.75 3.91 -4.51
CA THR A 73 -13.74 4.73 -3.30
C THR A 73 -15.08 5.42 -3.15
N ARG A 74 -15.78 5.12 -2.05
CA ARG A 74 -17.06 5.74 -1.67
C ARG A 74 -18.16 5.64 -2.76
N GLY A 75 -18.00 4.75 -3.74
CA GLY A 75 -18.88 4.65 -4.91
C GLY A 75 -18.83 5.84 -5.87
N GLU A 76 -17.94 6.81 -5.64
CA GLU A 76 -17.82 8.03 -6.43
C GLU A 76 -16.58 8.00 -7.31
N MET A 77 -15.44 7.57 -6.76
CA MET A 77 -14.20 7.50 -7.54
C MET A 77 -13.90 6.05 -7.90
N VAL A 78 -13.71 5.80 -9.20
CA VAL A 78 -13.30 4.51 -9.73
C VAL A 78 -11.91 4.65 -10.34
N VAL A 79 -10.99 3.82 -9.91
CA VAL A 79 -9.64 3.71 -10.43
C VAL A 79 -9.49 2.33 -11.07
N HIS A 80 -9.05 2.30 -12.32
CA HIS A 80 -8.64 1.08 -12.99
C HIS A 80 -7.18 1.21 -13.40
N GLY A 81 -6.37 0.21 -13.09
CA GLY A 81 -4.95 0.25 -13.42
C GLY A 81 -4.44 -1.08 -13.95
N ASP A 82 -3.60 -1.02 -14.98
CA ASP A 82 -2.76 -2.12 -15.43
C ASP A 82 -1.33 -1.81 -14.99
N VAL A 83 -0.72 -2.72 -14.26
CA VAL A 83 0.55 -2.49 -13.57
C VAL A 83 1.54 -3.59 -13.90
N ASP A 84 2.75 -3.19 -14.29
CA ASP A 84 3.95 -4.02 -14.39
C ASP A 84 4.98 -3.50 -13.38
N PRO A 85 5.00 -4.06 -12.15
CA PRO A 85 5.94 -3.63 -11.12
C PRO A 85 7.41 -3.84 -11.53
N VAL A 86 7.69 -4.93 -12.26
CA VAL A 86 9.05 -5.35 -12.63
C VAL A 86 9.59 -4.46 -13.74
N ALA A 87 8.80 -4.20 -14.78
CA ALA A 87 9.17 -3.28 -15.85
C ALA A 87 9.00 -1.80 -15.47
N ARG A 88 8.45 -1.50 -14.28
CA ARG A 88 8.12 -0.15 -13.79
C ARG A 88 7.20 0.61 -14.75
N LYS A 89 6.16 -0.07 -15.23
CA LYS A 89 5.16 0.49 -16.15
C LYS A 89 3.77 0.41 -15.55
N ALA A 90 2.99 1.47 -15.73
CA ALA A 90 1.59 1.45 -15.32
C ALA A 90 0.74 2.31 -16.24
N ARG A 91 -0.51 1.88 -16.45
CA ARG A 91 -1.58 2.71 -16.99
C ARG A 91 -2.68 2.77 -15.97
N VAL A 92 -3.13 3.96 -15.60
CA VAL A 92 -4.17 4.18 -14.60
C VAL A 92 -5.23 5.12 -15.17
N ILE A 93 -6.50 4.74 -15.07
CA ILE A 93 -7.65 5.53 -15.42
C ILE A 93 -8.43 5.82 -14.14
N VAL A 94 -8.62 7.09 -13.85
CA VAL A 94 -9.39 7.59 -12.70
C VAL A 94 -10.65 8.26 -13.23
N SER A 95 -11.81 7.84 -12.73
CA SER A 95 -13.11 8.42 -13.04
C SER A 95 -13.78 8.89 -11.75
N VAL A 96 -14.24 10.15 -11.72
CA VAL A 96 -15.00 10.70 -10.59
C VAL A 96 -16.48 10.82 -10.96
N ILE A 97 -17.23 9.78 -10.63
CA ILE A 97 -18.68 9.67 -10.76
C ILE A 97 -19.33 10.59 -9.71
N GLY A 98 -20.19 11.51 -10.15
CA GLY A 98 -20.86 12.49 -9.29
C GLY A 98 -20.38 13.93 -9.48
N ALA A 99 -19.16 14.13 -10.00
CA ALA A 99 -18.75 15.43 -10.53
C ALA A 99 -19.58 15.75 -11.79
N ARG A 100 -20.05 17.01 -11.91
CA ARG A 100 -20.72 17.52 -13.11
C ARG A 100 -19.88 18.65 -13.70
N PRO A 101 -19.23 18.45 -14.85
CA PRO A 101 -19.17 17.20 -15.64
C PRO A 101 -18.22 16.16 -15.01
N THR A 102 -18.31 14.88 -15.43
CA THR A 102 -17.50 13.78 -14.89
C THR A 102 -16.02 13.99 -15.20
N VAL A 103 -15.24 14.32 -14.17
CA VAL A 103 -13.79 14.49 -14.32
C VAL A 103 -13.16 13.11 -14.49
N GLY A 104 -12.39 12.96 -15.57
CA GLY A 104 -11.61 11.77 -15.87
C GLY A 104 -10.14 12.13 -15.99
N MET A 105 -9.26 11.27 -15.47
CA MET A 105 -7.81 11.41 -15.60
C MET A 105 -7.23 10.09 -16.06
N GLU A 106 -6.36 10.15 -17.07
CA GLU A 106 -5.58 9.02 -17.53
C GLU A 106 -4.10 9.29 -17.26
N LEU A 107 -3.42 8.31 -16.67
CA LEU A 107 -2.01 8.34 -16.30
C LEU A 107 -1.31 7.17 -16.97
N ILE A 108 -0.17 7.42 -17.59
CA ILE A 108 0.70 6.40 -18.18
C ILE A 108 2.12 6.66 -17.70
N LEU A 109 2.65 5.76 -16.89
CA LEU A 109 4.06 5.73 -16.53
C LEU A 109 4.77 4.68 -17.38
N ALA A 110 5.69 5.15 -18.22
CA ALA A 110 6.52 4.28 -19.04
C ALA A 110 7.90 4.92 -19.20
N ASP A 111 8.95 4.11 -19.08
CA ASP A 111 10.35 4.51 -19.28
C ASP A 111 10.75 5.72 -18.40
N GLY A 112 10.18 5.81 -17.19
CA GLY A 112 10.42 6.89 -16.22
C GLY A 112 9.67 8.20 -16.51
N VAL A 113 8.91 8.27 -17.61
CA VAL A 113 8.12 9.44 -17.99
C VAL A 113 6.65 9.23 -17.63
N MET A 114 6.09 10.17 -16.87
CA MET A 114 4.66 10.22 -16.58
C MET A 114 3.96 11.03 -17.68
N HIS A 115 2.93 10.43 -18.28
CA HIS A 115 2.00 11.12 -19.17
C HIS A 115 0.65 11.20 -18.48
N ALA A 116 0.12 12.41 -18.35
CA ALA A 116 -1.20 12.65 -17.78
C ALA A 116 -2.12 13.31 -18.81
N LYS A 117 -3.35 12.85 -18.92
CA LYS A 117 -4.41 13.52 -19.68
C LYS A 117 -5.61 13.71 -18.78
N VAL A 118 -5.96 14.97 -18.53
CA VAL A 118 -7.05 15.32 -17.61
C VAL A 118 -8.20 15.91 -18.41
N ALA A 119 -9.36 15.26 -18.37
CA ALA A 119 -10.58 15.74 -18.99
C ALA A 119 -11.27 16.78 -18.10
N GLN A 120 -11.81 17.83 -18.73
CA GLN A 120 -12.77 18.76 -18.12
C GLN A 120 -12.25 19.49 -16.85
N MET A 121 -10.93 19.68 -16.73
CA MET A 121 -10.34 20.46 -15.65
C MET A 121 -10.06 21.92 -16.10
N PRO A 122 -10.66 22.94 -15.45
CA PRO A 122 -10.44 24.33 -15.81
C PRO A 122 -8.96 24.74 -15.74
N GLY A 123 -8.51 25.42 -16.81
CA GLY A 123 -7.12 25.89 -16.96
C GLY A 123 -6.11 24.79 -17.31
N VAL A 124 -6.55 23.56 -17.58
CA VAL A 124 -5.67 22.47 -17.99
C VAL A 124 -5.99 22.03 -19.42
N PRO A 125 -4.99 21.97 -20.31
CA PRO A 125 -5.21 21.56 -21.69
C PRO A 125 -5.65 20.09 -21.75
N TYR A 126 -6.65 19.79 -22.57
CA TYR A 126 -7.07 18.42 -22.85
C TYR A 126 -6.13 17.73 -23.84
N ARG A 127 -4.88 17.52 -23.41
CA ARG A 127 -3.80 16.86 -24.15
C ARG A 127 -2.99 15.97 -23.23
N TRP A 128 -2.20 15.08 -23.81
CA TRP A 128 -1.21 14.34 -23.04
C TRP A 128 -0.12 15.30 -22.57
N MET A 129 0.13 15.31 -21.28
CA MET A 129 1.13 16.17 -20.65
C MET A 129 2.23 15.26 -20.11
N ARG A 130 3.45 15.40 -20.63
CA ARG A 130 4.62 14.69 -20.11
C ARG A 130 5.23 15.44 -18.95
N MET A 131 5.63 14.70 -17.93
CA MET A 131 6.43 15.15 -16.80
C MET A 131 7.35 14.03 -16.34
N ASP A 132 8.43 14.40 -15.65
CA ASP A 132 9.35 13.42 -15.06
C ASP A 132 8.65 12.72 -13.88
N GLY A 133 8.52 11.39 -13.97
CA GLY A 133 7.89 10.57 -12.94
C GLY A 133 8.58 10.69 -11.59
N LYS A 134 9.90 10.90 -11.55
CA LYS A 134 10.66 11.09 -10.30
C LYS A 134 10.25 12.34 -9.54
N THR A 135 9.76 13.36 -10.25
CA THR A 135 9.30 14.59 -9.60
C THR A 135 7.94 14.41 -8.90
N LEU A 136 7.26 13.28 -9.16
CA LEU A 136 5.96 12.93 -8.57
C LEU A 136 6.10 11.97 -7.38
N SER A 137 7.30 11.49 -7.07
CA SER A 137 7.52 10.56 -5.96
C SER A 137 6.97 11.11 -4.65
N GLY A 138 6.17 10.29 -3.95
CA GLY A 138 5.53 10.68 -2.68
C GLY A 138 4.34 11.64 -2.81
N THR A 139 3.91 11.97 -4.04
CA THR A 139 2.68 12.75 -4.28
C THR A 139 1.50 11.83 -4.56
N HIS A 140 0.28 12.37 -4.62
CA HIS A 140 -0.91 11.59 -4.97
C HIS A 140 -0.90 11.07 -6.43
N LEU A 141 0.04 11.53 -7.26
CA LEU A 141 0.26 11.05 -8.62
C LEU A 141 1.41 10.04 -8.74
N ASP A 142 1.99 9.62 -7.62
CA ASP A 142 2.94 8.51 -7.60
C ASP A 142 2.18 7.19 -7.82
N VAL A 143 1.92 6.84 -9.08
CA VAL A 143 1.15 5.63 -9.44
C VAL A 143 1.94 4.34 -9.29
N LEU A 144 3.28 4.42 -9.13
CA LEU A 144 4.16 3.30 -8.86
C LEU A 144 5.23 3.70 -7.85
N PRO A 145 4.88 3.85 -6.56
CA PRO A 145 5.87 4.10 -5.53
C PRO A 145 6.83 2.91 -5.45
N ASP A 146 8.12 3.17 -5.21
CA ASP A 146 9.18 2.15 -5.28
C ASP A 146 8.94 0.96 -4.34
N GLU A 147 8.39 1.23 -3.16
CA GLU A 147 8.18 0.22 -2.10
C GLU A 147 6.84 -0.54 -2.23
N ASP A 148 5.83 0.04 -2.89
CA ASP A 148 4.49 -0.52 -2.97
C ASP A 148 3.77 -0.24 -4.31
N PRO A 149 4.32 -0.71 -5.46
CA PRO A 149 3.71 -0.50 -6.78
C PRO A 149 2.23 -0.84 -6.89
N ALA A 150 1.76 -1.86 -6.16
CA ALA A 150 0.35 -2.26 -6.15
C ALA A 150 -0.53 -1.55 -5.09
N GLY A 151 0.07 -0.70 -4.24
CA GLY A 151 -0.62 0.16 -3.27
C GLY A 151 -1.29 -0.55 -2.08
N ALA A 152 -1.07 -1.86 -1.90
CA ALA A 152 -1.68 -2.63 -0.83
C ALA A 152 -0.89 -2.60 0.48
N SER A 153 0.44 -2.54 0.40
CA SER A 153 1.33 -2.63 1.56
C SER A 153 1.21 -1.39 2.45
N GLN A 154 1.07 -0.20 1.85
CA GLN A 154 0.87 1.04 2.59
C GLN A 154 -0.48 1.07 3.31
N LEU A 155 -1.53 0.50 2.70
CA LEU A 155 -2.85 0.43 3.35
C LEU A 155 -2.83 -0.57 4.53
N LEU A 156 -2.11 -1.68 4.37
CA LEU A 156 -1.91 -2.66 5.44
C LEU A 156 -0.85 -2.25 6.47
N ALA A 157 -0.10 -1.17 6.25
CA ALA A 157 0.79 -0.62 7.29
C ALA A 157 0.01 -0.14 8.52
N GLY A 158 -1.27 0.23 8.33
CA GLY A 158 -2.19 0.55 9.42
C GLY A 158 -2.84 -0.68 10.07
N LEU A 159 -2.41 -1.91 9.77
CA LEU A 159 -3.06 -3.11 10.30
C LEU A 159 -2.94 -3.21 11.82
N VAL A 160 -4.07 -3.15 12.52
CA VAL A 160 -4.17 -3.29 13.98
C VAL A 160 -4.41 -4.75 14.36
N SER A 161 -5.32 -5.40 13.66
CA SER A 161 -5.66 -6.81 13.89
C SER A 161 -6.05 -7.49 12.58
N ALA A 162 -5.76 -8.78 12.48
CA ALA A 162 -6.24 -9.64 11.41
C ALA A 162 -6.54 -11.03 11.97
N GLU A 163 -7.64 -11.60 11.53
CA GLU A 163 -8.04 -12.96 11.85
C GLU A 163 -8.49 -13.66 10.57
N PRO A 164 -8.18 -14.95 10.39
CA PRO A 164 -8.75 -15.73 9.30
C PRO A 164 -10.26 -15.86 9.46
N ASP A 165 -11.02 -15.73 8.37
CA ASP A 165 -12.46 -16.00 8.33
C ASP A 165 -12.82 -17.29 7.57
N GLY A 166 -11.81 -18.01 7.08
CA GLY A 166 -11.93 -19.28 6.34
C GLY A 166 -11.73 -19.12 4.83
N HIS A 167 -11.28 -20.20 4.17
CA HIS A 167 -11.10 -20.27 2.70
C HIS A 167 -10.33 -19.06 2.11
N GLY A 168 -9.16 -18.75 2.67
CA GLY A 168 -8.32 -17.64 2.21
C GLY A 168 -8.87 -16.25 2.51
N GLY A 169 -9.91 -16.12 3.32
CA GLY A 169 -10.40 -14.83 3.76
C GLY A 169 -9.88 -14.41 5.13
N PHE A 170 -9.89 -13.10 5.32
CA PHE A 170 -9.42 -12.42 6.52
C PHE A 170 -10.36 -11.27 6.85
N ARG A 171 -10.49 -11.00 8.15
CA ARG A 171 -11.19 -9.84 8.68
C ARG A 171 -10.35 -9.19 9.78
N GLY A 172 -10.55 -7.92 10.03
CA GLY A 172 -9.82 -7.24 11.10
C GLY A 172 -10.07 -5.75 11.14
N THR A 173 -9.12 -5.02 11.70
CA THR A 173 -9.20 -3.56 11.85
C THR A 173 -7.94 -2.86 11.34
N LEU A 174 -8.14 -1.72 10.67
CA LEU A 174 -7.10 -0.80 10.24
C LEU A 174 -7.17 0.50 11.04
N ASP A 175 -6.00 1.02 11.39
CA ASP A 175 -5.79 2.39 11.79
C ASP A 175 -5.44 3.23 10.57
N LEU A 176 -6.44 3.93 10.04
CA LEU A 176 -6.29 4.81 8.89
C LEU A 176 -5.62 6.14 9.25
N THR A 177 -5.29 6.40 10.52
CA THR A 177 -4.53 7.59 10.93
C THR A 177 -3.03 7.42 10.73
N ASN A 178 -2.53 6.19 10.60
CA ASN A 178 -1.11 5.86 10.46
C ASN A 178 -0.66 5.65 9.00
N GLY A 179 -1.53 5.85 8.01
CA GLY A 179 -1.23 5.67 6.59
C GLY A 179 -1.14 6.99 5.81
N PRO A 180 -0.44 7.02 4.66
CA PRO A 180 -0.44 8.18 3.75
C PRO A 180 -1.86 8.54 3.25
N THR A 181 -2.77 7.57 3.27
CA THR A 181 -4.20 7.70 3.00
C THR A 181 -4.97 8.55 4.02
N ALA A 182 -4.41 8.82 5.20
CA ALA A 182 -5.01 9.72 6.20
C ALA A 182 -5.29 11.12 5.62
N ALA A 183 -4.40 11.60 4.75
CA ALA A 183 -4.54 12.84 4.02
C ALA A 183 -5.54 12.73 2.86
N ALA A 184 -5.50 11.63 2.10
CA ALA A 184 -6.32 11.42 0.91
C ALA A 184 -7.83 11.33 1.21
N TYR A 185 -8.22 10.73 2.34
CA TYR A 185 -9.62 10.52 2.68
C TYR A 185 -10.28 11.66 3.48
N ARG A 186 -9.57 12.77 3.70
CA ARG A 186 -9.99 13.88 4.58
C ARG A 186 -10.51 13.34 5.92
N LEU A 187 -9.77 12.41 6.54
CA LEU A 187 -10.15 11.77 7.81
C LEU A 187 -10.07 12.73 9.02
N LYS A 188 -9.71 14.01 8.80
CA LYS A 188 -9.55 15.03 9.85
C LYS A 188 -10.81 15.22 10.72
N GLY A 189 -11.99 14.79 10.28
CA GLY A 189 -13.22 14.81 11.08
C GLY A 189 -13.52 13.54 11.88
N LEU A 190 -12.73 12.49 11.76
CA LEU A 190 -13.04 11.16 12.31
C LEU A 190 -12.47 10.89 13.69
N GLY A 191 -11.37 11.55 14.06
CA GLY A 191 -10.72 11.34 15.35
C GLY A 191 -10.42 9.86 15.61
N ASP A 192 -10.77 9.38 16.80
CA ASP A 192 -10.51 8.00 17.22
C ASP A 192 -11.23 6.94 16.39
N LYS A 193 -12.33 7.31 15.72
CA LYS A 193 -13.07 6.37 14.86
C LYS A 193 -12.25 5.89 13.67
N ALA A 194 -11.29 6.68 13.19
CA ALA A 194 -10.39 6.29 12.11
C ALA A 194 -9.30 5.28 12.55
N LYS A 195 -9.16 5.00 13.85
CA LYS A 195 -8.12 4.09 14.38
C LYS A 195 -8.53 2.61 14.38
N ALA A 196 -9.80 2.32 14.17
CA ALA A 196 -10.35 0.97 14.26
C ALA A 196 -11.41 0.74 13.17
N VAL A 197 -11.02 0.95 11.91
CA VAL A 197 -11.90 0.78 10.76
C VAL A 197 -11.93 -0.70 10.36
N PRO A 198 -13.11 -1.35 10.32
CA PRO A 198 -13.20 -2.74 9.92
C PRO A 198 -12.74 -2.93 8.46
N PHE A 199 -12.11 -4.07 8.19
CA PHE A 199 -11.83 -4.48 6.82
C PHE A 199 -12.06 -5.97 6.63
N THR A 200 -12.24 -6.36 5.37
CA THR A 200 -12.14 -7.75 4.92
C THR A 200 -11.13 -7.86 3.78
N ALA A 201 -10.47 -9.01 3.67
CA ALA A 201 -9.53 -9.29 2.61
C ALA A 201 -9.65 -10.73 2.14
N ARG A 202 -9.25 -10.98 0.89
CA ARG A 202 -9.21 -12.34 0.31
C ARG A 202 -7.86 -12.56 -0.34
N VAL A 203 -7.34 -13.76 -0.17
CA VAL A 203 -6.19 -14.27 -0.91
C VAL A 203 -6.60 -15.50 -1.72
N ASN A 204 -5.98 -15.68 -2.87
CA ASN A 204 -6.18 -16.90 -3.67
C ASN A 204 -5.29 -18.05 -3.18
N ASP A 205 -5.40 -19.22 -3.84
CA ASP A 205 -4.63 -20.43 -3.50
C ASP A 205 -3.11 -20.25 -3.70
N ARG A 206 -2.68 -19.25 -4.46
CA ARG A 206 -1.27 -18.85 -4.62
C ARG A 206 -0.81 -17.87 -3.55
N GLY A 207 -1.67 -17.53 -2.61
CA GLY A 207 -1.44 -16.58 -1.53
C GLY A 207 -1.30 -15.13 -2.01
N GLN A 208 -1.88 -14.77 -3.15
CA GLN A 208 -1.91 -13.39 -3.66
C GLN A 208 -3.18 -12.70 -3.16
N LEU A 209 -3.07 -11.45 -2.72
CA LEU A 209 -4.23 -10.64 -2.35
C LEU A 209 -5.12 -10.42 -3.59
N THR A 210 -6.41 -10.72 -3.50
CA THR A 210 -7.37 -10.54 -4.60
C THR A 210 -8.44 -9.50 -4.29
N LEU A 211 -8.69 -9.26 -2.99
CA LEU A 211 -9.65 -8.28 -2.52
C LEU A 211 -9.15 -7.65 -1.21
N LEU A 212 -9.36 -6.35 -1.08
CA LEU A 212 -9.32 -5.61 0.18
C LEU A 212 -10.50 -4.64 0.21
N ASP A 213 -11.39 -4.80 1.18
CA ASP A 213 -12.60 -4.00 1.36
C ASP A 213 -12.56 -3.36 2.74
N VAL A 214 -12.46 -2.03 2.78
CA VAL A 214 -12.41 -1.22 4.00
C VAL A 214 -13.78 -0.60 4.24
N ASP A 215 -14.40 -1.00 5.35
CA ASP A 215 -15.74 -0.61 5.72
C ASP A 215 -15.72 0.75 6.41
N LEU A 216 -16.03 1.79 5.64
CA LEU A 216 -16.17 3.14 6.17
C LEU A 216 -17.57 3.41 6.71
N GLU A 217 -18.58 2.65 6.29
CA GLU A 217 -19.98 2.92 6.61
C GLU A 217 -20.28 2.66 8.09
N THR A 218 -19.66 1.63 8.65
CA THR A 218 -19.73 1.29 10.08
C THR A 218 -19.15 2.39 10.98
N VAL A 219 -18.20 3.16 10.45
CA VAL A 219 -17.49 4.23 11.17
C VAL A 219 -18.16 5.58 10.93
N VAL A 220 -18.62 5.81 9.70
CA VAL A 220 -19.29 7.00 9.21
C VAL A 220 -20.53 6.61 8.41
N PRO A 221 -21.72 6.64 9.03
CA PRO A 221 -22.96 6.32 8.33
C PRO A 221 -23.13 7.15 7.06
N GLY A 222 -23.47 6.49 5.95
CA GLY A 222 -23.64 7.12 4.64
C GLY A 222 -22.36 7.29 3.82
N VAL A 223 -21.19 6.93 4.35
CA VAL A 223 -19.95 6.85 3.57
C VAL A 223 -19.74 5.43 3.11
N ARG A 224 -19.82 5.20 1.80
CA ARG A 224 -19.57 3.88 1.21
C ARG A 224 -18.12 3.44 1.37
N ASN A 225 -17.90 2.13 1.31
CA ASN A 225 -16.61 1.48 1.46
C ASN A 225 -15.54 1.92 0.44
N ILE A 226 -14.29 1.60 0.76
CA ILE A 226 -13.18 1.58 -0.19
C ILE A 226 -12.90 0.12 -0.53
N LYS A 227 -13.00 -0.23 -1.81
CA LYS A 227 -12.82 -1.61 -2.28
C LYS A 227 -11.74 -1.67 -3.34
N ALA A 228 -10.64 -2.37 -3.07
CA ALA A 228 -9.58 -2.67 -4.01
C ALA A 228 -9.66 -4.15 -4.44
N GLN A 229 -9.64 -4.40 -5.73
CA GLN A 229 -9.64 -5.72 -6.35
C GLN A 229 -8.39 -5.89 -7.19
N TYR A 230 -7.77 -7.06 -7.08
CA TYR A 230 -6.53 -7.41 -7.79
C TYR A 230 -6.76 -8.69 -8.60
N SER A 231 -6.39 -8.64 -9.87
CA SER A 231 -6.66 -9.71 -10.83
C SER A 231 -5.62 -9.72 -11.95
N GLY A 232 -5.77 -10.60 -12.94
CA GLY A 232 -4.89 -10.60 -14.12
C GLY A 232 -3.44 -10.96 -13.84
N PHE A 233 -3.14 -11.63 -12.72
CA PHE A 233 -1.79 -11.94 -12.28
C PHE A 233 -0.96 -12.66 -13.36
N GLY A 234 0.18 -12.06 -13.72
CA GLY A 234 1.12 -12.59 -14.70
C GLY A 234 0.66 -12.46 -16.16
N GLN A 235 -0.50 -11.84 -16.41
CA GLN A 235 -0.94 -11.56 -17.78
C GLN A 235 -0.15 -10.37 -18.35
N PRO A 236 0.28 -10.41 -19.62
CA PRO A 236 0.96 -9.27 -20.22
C PRO A 236 0.09 -8.01 -20.16
N VAL A 237 0.66 -6.91 -19.67
CA VAL A 237 0.02 -5.59 -19.71
C VAL A 237 0.63 -4.75 -20.83
N THR A 238 -0.23 -4.03 -21.57
CA THR A 238 0.23 -3.15 -22.65
C THR A 238 0.23 -1.71 -22.15
N VAL A 239 1.42 -1.22 -21.80
CA VAL A 239 1.64 0.17 -21.39
C VAL A 239 2.54 0.85 -22.41
N THR A 240 1.92 1.59 -23.32
CA THR A 240 2.61 2.33 -24.39
C THR A 240 2.49 3.83 -24.16
N PRO A 241 3.58 4.61 -24.26
CA PRO A 241 3.49 6.06 -24.25
C PRO A 241 2.53 6.58 -25.33
N PRO A 242 1.83 7.70 -25.07
CA PRO A 242 1.03 8.36 -26.08
C PRO A 242 1.89 8.88 -27.25
N PRO A 243 1.31 9.09 -28.44
CA PRO A 243 2.04 9.66 -29.57
C PRO A 243 2.66 11.03 -29.23
N ALA A 244 3.89 11.26 -29.69
CA ALA A 244 4.60 12.53 -29.46
C ALA A 244 3.81 13.75 -29.98
N ALA A 245 3.11 13.62 -31.11
CA ALA A 245 2.27 14.67 -31.68
C ALA A 245 1.08 15.06 -30.77
N GLU A 246 0.61 14.16 -29.92
CA GLU A 246 -0.48 14.40 -28.98
C GLU A 246 0.02 14.91 -27.61
N THR A 247 1.34 14.90 -27.41
CA THR A 247 1.99 15.14 -26.13
C THR A 247 2.64 16.52 -26.08
N ILE A 248 2.45 17.21 -24.96
CA ILE A 248 3.09 18.49 -24.63
C ILE A 248 3.84 18.35 -23.31
N ASP A 249 4.81 19.23 -23.06
CA ASP A 249 5.33 19.38 -21.70
C ASP A 249 4.24 19.87 -20.76
N ALA A 250 4.16 19.29 -19.57
CA ALA A 250 3.23 19.72 -18.55
C ALA A 250 3.59 21.14 -18.09
N PRO A 251 2.64 22.10 -18.13
CA PRO A 251 2.86 23.43 -17.58
C PRO A 251 3.20 23.36 -16.09
N ALA A 252 4.14 24.19 -15.63
CA ALA A 252 4.65 24.12 -14.25
C ALA A 252 3.55 24.37 -13.20
N ASP A 253 2.59 25.25 -13.49
CA ASP A 253 1.42 25.53 -12.65
C ASP A 253 0.47 24.32 -12.57
N VAL A 254 0.29 23.60 -13.68
CA VAL A 254 -0.50 22.36 -13.72
C VAL A 254 0.19 21.28 -12.89
N VAL A 255 1.51 21.11 -13.05
CA VAL A 255 2.29 20.16 -12.25
C VAL A 255 2.18 20.49 -10.76
N ALA A 256 2.30 21.75 -10.37
CA ALA A 256 2.15 22.17 -8.97
C ALA A 256 0.77 21.84 -8.40
N ARG A 257 -0.31 22.15 -9.14
CA ARG A 257 -1.70 21.85 -8.73
C ARG A 257 -1.96 20.35 -8.60
N LEU A 258 -1.32 19.55 -9.44
CA LEU A 258 -1.50 18.11 -9.49
C LEU A 258 -0.77 17.38 -8.35
N LYS A 259 0.34 17.92 -7.85
CA LYS A 259 1.08 17.34 -6.71
C LYS A 259 0.33 17.45 -5.37
N GLY A 260 -0.55 18.45 -5.25
CA GLY A 260 -1.26 18.79 -4.01
C GLY A 260 -0.55 19.88 -3.22
#